data_AF-A0A257NWP9-F1
#
_entry.id   AF-A0A257NWP9-F1
#
_cell.length_a   1.000
_cell.length_b   1.000
_cell.length_c   1.000
_cell.angle_alpha   90.00
_cell.angle_beta   90.00
_cell.angle_gamma   90.00
#
_symmetry.space_group_name_H-M   'P 1'
#
loop_
_entity.id
_entity.type
_entity.pdbx_description
1 polymer ?
#
loop_
_entity_poly.entity_id
_entity_poly.type
_entity_poly.pdbx_seq_one_letter_code
_entity_poly.pdbx_strand_id
1 'polypeptide(L)' 'AIAKFTKKMPGERLAPAEGPATICGAFIEVNEKGLAVRIEPLRVGGRLLPAMPQV' A
#
# COMPACT_ATOMS: atom_id res chain seq x y z
N ALA A 1 17.96 0.10 -1.54
CA ALA A 1 17.82 -1.10 -2.41
C ALA A 1 18.54 -0.99 -3.75
N ILE A 2 18.50 0.16 -4.44
CA ILE A 2 19.05 0.35 -5.81
C ILE A 2 20.44 -0.26 -6.00
N ALA A 3 21.37 -0.04 -5.07
CA ALA A 3 22.75 -0.55 -5.16
C ALA A 3 22.85 -2.08 -5.31
N LYS A 4 21.89 -2.86 -4.77
CA LYS A 4 21.84 -4.33 -4.93
C LYS A 4 21.46 -4.75 -6.35
N PHE A 5 20.71 -3.91 -7.06
CA PHE A 5 20.27 -4.19 -8.43
C PHE A 5 21.25 -3.65 -9.47
N THR A 6 22.06 -2.65 -9.12
CA THR A 6 23.01 -2.01 -10.04
C THR A 6 24.46 -2.48 -9.87
N LYS A 7 24.84 -3.03 -8.71
CA LYS A 7 26.22 -3.50 -8.44
C LYS A 7 26.24 -5.01 -8.16
N LYS A 8 27.20 -5.73 -8.75
CA LYS A 8 27.45 -7.17 -8.52
C LYS A 8 28.39 -7.44 -7.33
N MET A 9 28.31 -6.64 -6.27
CA MET A 9 29.09 -6.82 -5.05
C MET A 9 28.16 -6.94 -3.84
N PRO A 10 28.53 -7.68 -2.78
CA PRO A 10 27.75 -7.73 -1.55
C PRO A 10 27.56 -6.32 -0.96
N GLY A 11 26.31 -5.90 -0.82
CA GLY A 11 25.94 -4.63 -0.20
C GLY A 11 25.23 -4.82 1.14
N GLU A 12 24.94 -3.73 1.84
CA GLU A 12 24.25 -3.71 3.13
C GLU A 12 22.97 -4.56 3.15
N ARG A 13 22.61 -5.10 4.32
CA ARG A 13 21.37 -5.87 4.49
C ARG A 13 20.15 -4.98 4.21
N LEU A 14 19.06 -5.60 3.72
CA LEU A 14 17.79 -4.88 3.60
C LEU A 14 17.31 -4.52 5.01
N ALA A 15 16.96 -3.25 5.19
CA ALA A 15 16.37 -2.72 6.41
C ALA A 15 15.05 -2.01 6.05
N PRO A 16 14.10 -1.89 6.99
CA PRO A 16 12.90 -1.08 6.82
C PRO A 16 13.25 0.36 6.43
N ALA A 17 12.41 0.99 5.63
CA ALA A 17 12.54 2.41 5.35
C ALA A 17 12.00 3.24 6.52
N GLU A 18 12.69 4.32 6.88
CA GLU A 18 12.29 5.24 7.97
C GLU A 18 11.39 6.39 7.48
N GLY A 19 11.03 6.41 6.20
CA GLY A 19 10.20 7.44 5.61
C GLY A 19 8.72 7.35 6.01
N PRO A 20 7.91 8.36 5.64
CA PRO A 20 6.49 8.38 5.93
C PRO A 20 5.76 7.15 5.40
N ALA A 21 4.97 6.49 6.27
CA ALA A 21 4.18 5.33 5.91
C ALA A 21 2.99 5.71 5.02
N THR A 22 2.58 4.81 4.13
CA THR A 22 1.28 4.85 3.46
C THR A 22 0.43 3.70 3.97
N ILE A 23 -0.76 4.01 4.49
CA ILE A 23 -1.75 3.00 4.86
C ILE A 23 -2.58 2.70 3.62
N CYS A 24 -2.67 1.43 3.23
CA CYS A 24 -3.45 0.96 2.09
C CYS A 24 -4.50 -0.06 2.53
N GLY A 25 -5.70 0.05 1.98
CA GLY A 25 -6.80 -0.90 2.22
C GLY A 25 -7.85 -0.84 1.12
N ALA A 26 -8.86 -1.68 1.25
CA ALA A 26 -10.06 -1.68 0.42
C ALA A 26 -11.29 -1.66 1.34
N PHE A 27 -12.18 -0.71 1.10
CA PHE A 27 -13.51 -0.68 1.68
C PHE A 27 -14.42 -1.53 0.80
N ILE A 28 -15.08 -2.53 1.39
CA ILE A 28 -15.92 -3.48 0.66
C ILE A 28 -17.29 -3.48 1.33
N GLU A 29 -18.32 -3.17 0.56
CA GLU A 29 -19.71 -3.35 0.98
C GLU A 29 -20.19 -4.72 0.54
N VAL A 30 -20.85 -5.41 1.46
CA VAL A 30 -21.33 -6.77 1.28
C VAL A 30 -22.82 -6.80 1.59
N ASN A 31 -23.61 -7.46 0.73
CA ASN A 31 -25.05 -7.63 0.94
C ASN A 31 -25.36 -8.78 1.92
N GLU A 32 -26.63 -8.96 2.25
CA GLU A 32 -27.12 -10.01 3.15
C GLU A 32 -26.83 -11.45 2.67
N LYS A 33 -26.54 -11.64 1.38
CA LYS A 33 -26.16 -12.93 0.79
C LYS A 33 -24.66 -13.18 0.85
N GLY A 34 -23.87 -12.27 1.43
CA GLY A 34 -22.41 -12.38 1.49
C GLY A 34 -21.71 -11.99 0.19
N LEU A 35 -22.39 -11.34 -0.75
CA LEU A 35 -21.79 -10.90 -2.03
C LEU A 35 -21.34 -9.44 -1.94
N ALA A 36 -20.13 -9.17 -2.43
CA ALA A 36 -19.63 -7.80 -2.55
C ALA A 36 -20.48 -7.02 -3.57
N VAL A 37 -20.96 -5.84 -3.16
CA VAL A 37 -21.74 -4.93 -4.01
C VAL A 37 -20.96 -3.67 -4.38
N ARG A 38 -19.88 -3.37 -3.63
CA ARG A 38 -19.05 -2.18 -3.85
C ARG A 38 -17.64 -2.42 -3.33
N ILE A 39 -16.66 -1.81 -3.99
CA ILE A 39 -15.27 -1.78 -3.52
C ILE A 39 -14.64 -0.42 -3.82
N GLU A 40 -14.05 0.21 -2.81
CA GLU A 40 -13.33 1.48 -2.93
C GLU A 40 -11.95 1.42 -2.27
N PRO A 41 -10.92 2.08 -2.83
CA PRO A 41 -9.59 2.10 -2.24
C PRO A 41 -9.50 3.05 -1.04
N LEU A 42 -8.76 2.64 -0.01
CA LEU A 42 -8.31 3.49 1.09
C LEU A 42 -6.78 3.67 0.98
N ARG A 43 -6.31 4.90 0.83
CA ARG A 43 -4.89 5.27 0.84
C ARG A 43 -4.70 6.55 1.62
N VAL A 44 -3.97 6.48 2.73
CA VAL A 44 -3.74 7.61 3.63
C VAL A 44 -2.24 7.76 3.91
N GLY A 45 -1.75 9.00 3.77
CA GLY A 45 -0.37 9.38 4.08
C GLY A 45 0.66 9.00 3.02
N GLY A 46 1.93 9.14 3.40
CA GLY A 46 3.07 8.66 2.63
C GLY A 46 3.21 9.27 1.23
N ARG A 47 3.39 8.41 0.23
CA ARG A 47 3.77 8.81 -1.14
C ARG A 47 2.72 8.51 -2.20
N LEU A 48 1.72 7.69 -1.90
CA LEU A 48 0.70 7.35 -2.87
C LEU A 48 -0.35 8.47 -2.96
N LEU A 49 -1.01 8.58 -4.11
CA LEU A 49 -2.17 9.47 -4.24
C LEU A 49 -3.24 9.05 -3.21
N PRO A 50 -3.77 10.01 -2.43
CA PRO A 50 -4.76 9.71 -1.42
C PRO A 50 -6.04 9.14 -2.05
N ALA A 51 -6.68 8.25 -1.32
CA ALA A 51 -8.00 7.73 -1.67
C ALA A 51 -8.79 7.50 -0.39
N MET A 52 -9.99 8.04 -0.33
CA MET A 52 -10.91 7.88 0.79
C MET A 52 -12.25 7.44 0.22
N PRO A 53 -12.87 6.36 0.77
CA PRO A 53 -14.22 5.99 0.38
C PRO A 53 -15.21 7.14 0.55
N GLN A 54 -16.20 7.25 -0.34
CA GLN A 54 -17.13 8.39 -0.42
C GLN A 54 -18.60 8.03 -0.10
N VAL A 55 -18.87 6.83 0.40
CA VAL A 55 -20.23 6.39 0.76
C VAL A 55 -20.45 6.40 2.25
#